data_AF-A0A0Q4NIV0-F1
#
_entry.id   AF-A0A0Q4NIV0-F1
#
_cell.length_a   1.000
_cell.length_b   1.000
_cell.length_c   1.000
_cell.angle_alpha   90.00
_cell.angle_beta   90.00
_cell.angle_gamma   90.00
#
_symmetry.space_group_name_H-M   'P 1'
#
loop_
_entity.id
_entity.type
_entity.pdbx_description
1 polymer ?
#
loop_
_entity_poly.entity_id
_entity_poly.type
_entity_poly.pdbx_seq_one_letter_code
_entity_poly.pdbx_strand_id
1 'polypeptide(L)'
;MNVFIYANSYDGNSGGILVLHRLCHLINQLEGCRAWLVGATPLSTNRPDPKRIAAELKWYVYGKRRFQTNPLWQTPVWQNGKLPDDAVVVYPEVTNGNPLRAKRVVRWFLHQPGYHTGVIDYGKGELWFKFNSAIDDFSRADSVLSTHELKVIYYPLDIYQPVEGADDHRTLECCHMVRKGTDKPAVHPAGSVAVDGLSHQEMAEVFRRARRFISYDDYTAYSIFAVLSGCESIVVPGKGRSITDWYPQESDRYGLAYGFEPQQLEWAAATRHKVSEHILAEHEKSRQNVIQAIDEIRHYFNQ
;
A
#
# COMPACT_ATOMS: atom_id res chain seq x y z
N MET A 1 -7.37 18.07 -15.72
CA MET A 1 -6.44 18.32 -14.59
C MET A 1 -5.20 17.46 -14.76
N ASN A 2 -4.02 18.07 -14.64
CA ASN A 2 -2.73 17.39 -14.77
C ASN A 2 -2.15 17.12 -13.38
N VAL A 3 -2.02 15.85 -13.00
CA VAL A 3 -1.54 15.40 -11.70
C VAL A 3 -0.17 14.73 -11.83
N PHE A 4 0.76 15.06 -10.96
CA PHE A 4 2.13 14.55 -10.97
C PHE A 4 2.43 13.94 -9.61
N ILE A 5 2.60 12.63 -9.57
CA ILE A 5 2.78 11.89 -8.32
C ILE A 5 4.25 11.59 -8.13
N TYR A 6 4.82 12.13 -7.06
CA TYR A 6 6.22 11.94 -6.73
C TYR A 6 6.41 10.58 -6.06
N ALA A 7 7.11 9.67 -6.73
CA ALA A 7 7.22 8.28 -6.30
C ALA A 7 8.58 7.67 -6.64
N ASN A 8 8.98 6.66 -5.87
CA ASN A 8 10.09 5.80 -6.22
C ASN A 8 9.68 4.82 -7.34
N SER A 9 10.69 4.17 -7.94
CA SER A 9 10.48 3.08 -8.91
C SER A 9 9.58 1.99 -8.33
N TYR A 10 8.75 1.38 -9.16
CA TYR A 10 7.79 0.35 -8.71
C TYR A 10 8.49 -0.78 -7.94
N ASP A 11 7.91 -1.13 -6.80
CA ASP A 11 8.27 -2.26 -5.96
C ASP A 11 6.99 -2.82 -5.33
N GLY A 12 6.61 -4.03 -5.73
CA GLY A 12 5.40 -4.68 -5.25
C GLY A 12 5.42 -5.00 -3.76
N ASN A 13 6.60 -5.08 -3.15
CA ASN A 13 6.77 -5.39 -1.72
C ASN A 13 6.68 -4.14 -0.82
N SER A 14 6.65 -2.94 -1.42
CA SER A 14 6.54 -1.67 -0.70
C SER A 14 5.14 -1.09 -0.82
N GLY A 15 4.36 -1.18 0.26
CA GLY A 15 2.99 -0.67 0.30
C GLY A 15 2.89 0.81 -0.09
N GLY A 16 3.81 1.65 0.39
CA GLY A 16 3.82 3.08 0.06
C GLY A 16 4.07 3.36 -1.42
N ILE A 17 4.99 2.63 -2.05
CA ILE A 17 5.23 2.77 -3.50
C ILE A 17 4.03 2.26 -4.29
N LEU A 18 3.48 1.11 -3.88
CA LEU A 18 2.35 0.47 -4.53
C LEU A 18 1.12 1.38 -4.55
N VAL A 19 0.78 2.05 -3.45
CA VAL A 19 -0.39 2.95 -3.40
C VAL A 19 -0.20 4.23 -4.20
N LEU A 20 1.03 4.77 -4.30
CA LEU A 20 1.34 5.93 -5.14
C LEU A 20 1.18 5.60 -6.64
N HIS A 21 1.68 4.44 -7.06
CA HIS A 21 1.50 3.96 -8.43
C HIS A 21 0.04 3.63 -8.72
N ARG A 22 -0.67 3.03 -7.74
CA ARG A 22 -2.10 2.74 -7.87
C ARG A 22 -2.94 4.01 -7.98
N LEU A 23 -2.62 5.05 -7.22
CA LEU A 23 -3.27 6.37 -7.32
C LEU A 23 -3.10 6.95 -8.74
N CYS A 24 -1.88 6.89 -9.30
CA CYS A 24 -1.63 7.34 -10.68
C CYS A 24 -2.55 6.61 -11.67
N HIS A 25 -2.62 5.29 -11.55
CA HIS A 25 -3.48 4.46 -12.39
C HIS A 25 -4.96 4.83 -12.27
N LEU A 26 -5.47 4.95 -11.04
CA LEU A 26 -6.89 5.28 -10.80
C LEU A 26 -7.25 6.67 -11.36
N ILE A 27 -6.37 7.67 -11.21
CA ILE A 27 -6.62 9.01 -11.77
C ILE A 27 -6.67 8.97 -13.30
N ASN A 28 -5.81 8.16 -13.95
CA ASN A 28 -5.83 7.99 -15.41
C ASN A 28 -7.06 7.25 -15.94
N GLN A 29 -7.84 6.60 -15.07
CA GLN A 29 -9.14 6.03 -15.43
C GLN A 29 -10.29 7.05 -15.36
N LEU A 30 -10.05 8.25 -14.82
CA LEU A 30 -11.07 9.29 -14.70
C LEU A 30 -11.08 10.21 -15.93
N GLU A 31 -12.26 10.54 -16.41
CA GLU A 31 -12.42 11.50 -17.50
C GLU A 31 -11.93 12.90 -17.11
N GLY A 32 -11.27 13.57 -18.06
CA GLY A 32 -10.73 14.92 -17.85
C GLY A 32 -9.53 15.00 -16.90
N CYS A 33 -8.98 13.86 -16.47
CA CYS A 33 -7.77 13.80 -15.65
C CYS A 33 -6.63 13.11 -16.40
N ARG A 34 -5.40 13.53 -16.11
CA ARG A 34 -4.19 12.85 -16.56
C ARG A 34 -3.19 12.87 -15.41
N ALA A 35 -2.62 11.72 -15.12
CA ALA A 35 -1.64 11.55 -14.07
C ALA A 35 -0.34 10.96 -14.61
N TRP A 36 0.78 11.43 -14.06
CA TRP A 36 2.10 10.90 -14.35
C TRP A 36 2.87 10.63 -13.07
N LEU A 37 3.76 9.64 -13.12
CA LEU A 37 4.77 9.42 -12.10
C LEU A 37 5.96 10.34 -12.35
N VAL A 38 6.46 10.96 -11.28
CA VAL A 38 7.71 11.71 -11.30
C VAL A 38 8.69 11.03 -10.36
N GLY A 39 9.85 10.64 -10.90
CA GLY A 39 10.85 9.91 -10.14
C GLY A 39 11.37 10.70 -8.94
N ALA A 40 11.21 10.12 -7.75
CA ALA A 40 11.71 10.71 -6.53
C ALA A 40 13.24 10.76 -6.51
N THR A 41 13.80 11.90 -6.10
CA THR A 41 15.24 12.09 -5.95
C THR A 41 15.65 11.69 -4.54
N PRO A 42 16.88 11.16 -4.35
CA PRO A 42 17.39 10.75 -3.03
C PRO A 42 17.42 11.87 -1.97
N LEU A 43 17.27 13.13 -2.38
CA LEU A 43 17.34 14.34 -1.56
C LEU A 43 16.06 14.67 -0.79
N SER A 44 14.93 14.02 -1.06
CA SER A 44 13.67 14.35 -0.38
C SER A 44 13.63 13.95 1.09
N THR A 45 14.66 13.30 1.62
CA THR A 45 14.74 12.76 2.99
C THR A 45 16.03 13.22 3.72
N ASN A 46 16.06 14.45 4.22
CA ASN A 46 17.05 15.04 5.17
C ASN A 46 18.53 15.24 4.76
N ARG A 47 19.21 16.07 5.58
CA ARG A 47 20.52 16.78 5.50
C ARG A 47 21.61 16.29 4.53
N PRO A 48 22.42 17.22 3.97
CA PRO A 48 23.46 16.92 2.99
C PRO A 48 24.58 16.04 3.58
N ASP A 49 24.81 14.88 2.95
CA ASP A 49 25.91 13.95 3.22
C ASP A 49 26.71 13.75 1.91
N PRO A 50 28.04 13.88 1.89
CA PRO A 50 28.88 13.61 0.73
C PRO A 50 28.64 12.24 0.06
N LYS A 51 28.28 11.21 0.84
CA LYS A 51 27.92 9.88 0.29
C LYS A 51 26.60 9.91 -0.50
N ARG A 52 25.71 10.86 -0.19
CA ARG A 52 24.44 11.07 -0.90
C ARG A 52 24.60 11.86 -2.18
N ILE A 53 25.51 12.83 -2.26
CA ILE A 53 25.85 13.50 -3.53
C ILE A 53 26.36 12.47 -4.54
N ALA A 54 27.17 11.50 -4.09
CA ALA A 54 27.58 10.38 -4.93
C ALA A 54 26.40 9.46 -5.33
N ALA A 55 25.47 9.20 -4.40
CA ALA A 55 24.24 8.46 -4.70
C ALA A 55 23.29 9.20 -5.66
N GLU A 56 23.22 10.54 -5.57
CA GLU A 56 22.50 11.41 -6.50
C GLU A 56 23.10 11.39 -7.88
N LEU A 57 24.41 11.56 -8.01
CA LEU A 57 25.11 11.43 -9.29
C LEU A 57 24.87 10.03 -9.89
N LYS A 58 24.94 8.99 -9.06
CA LYS A 58 24.62 7.62 -9.49
C LYS A 58 23.14 7.47 -9.90
N TRP A 59 22.20 8.10 -9.21
CA TRP A 59 20.78 8.11 -9.56
C TRP A 59 20.48 8.92 -10.84
N TYR A 60 21.11 10.08 -11.00
CA TYR A 60 21.01 10.92 -12.21
C TYR A 60 21.57 10.20 -13.44
N VAL A 61 22.66 9.45 -13.28
CA VAL A 61 23.33 8.73 -14.37
C VAL A 61 22.65 7.39 -14.68
N TYR A 62 22.24 6.61 -13.67
CA TYR A 62 21.74 5.24 -13.84
C TYR A 62 20.27 5.03 -13.44
N GLY A 63 19.77 5.74 -12.44
CA GLY A 63 18.42 5.57 -11.88
C GLY A 63 17.32 6.12 -12.79
N LYS A 64 17.54 7.28 -13.42
CA LYS A 64 16.55 7.91 -14.31
C LYS A 64 16.23 7.06 -15.56
N ARG A 65 17.17 6.21 -16.01
CA ARG A 65 17.00 5.31 -17.17
C ARG A 65 16.29 3.99 -16.85
N ARG A 66 16.00 3.70 -15.57
CA ARG A 66 15.44 2.41 -15.13
C ARG A 66 14.24 2.56 -14.19
N PHE A 67 13.50 3.66 -14.26
CA PHE A 67 12.27 3.81 -13.48
C PHE A 67 11.26 2.75 -13.94
N GLN A 68 10.93 1.82 -13.06
CA GLN A 68 10.01 0.72 -13.34
C GLN A 68 8.59 1.11 -12.97
N THR A 69 7.65 0.58 -13.73
CA THR A 69 6.21 0.73 -13.53
C THR A 69 5.57 -0.66 -13.58
N ASN A 70 4.36 -0.78 -13.07
CA ASN A 70 3.58 -1.99 -13.29
C ASN A 70 3.03 -1.98 -14.74
N PRO A 71 3.32 -2.99 -15.57
CA PRO A 71 2.90 -3.02 -16.97
C PRO A 71 1.38 -3.11 -17.16
N LEU A 72 0.64 -3.58 -16.15
CA LEU A 72 -0.82 -3.66 -16.18
C LEU A 72 -1.49 -2.32 -15.81
N TRP A 73 -0.71 -1.33 -15.37
CA TRP A 73 -1.24 -0.06 -14.88
C TRP A 73 -0.89 1.09 -15.81
N GLN A 74 -1.87 1.97 -16.02
CA GLN A 74 -1.69 3.26 -16.72
C GLN A 74 -0.91 4.24 -15.84
N THR A 75 0.41 4.07 -15.82
CA THR A 75 1.35 4.78 -14.93
C THR A 75 2.47 5.46 -15.73
N PRO A 76 2.15 6.37 -16.67
CA PRO A 76 3.17 6.99 -17.51
C PRO A 76 4.16 7.81 -16.67
N VAL A 77 5.44 7.73 -17.00
CA VAL A 77 6.51 8.45 -16.29
C VAL A 77 6.76 9.79 -16.99
N TRP A 78 6.73 10.90 -16.23
CA TRP A 78 7.04 12.22 -16.77
C TRP A 78 8.54 12.40 -16.99
N GLN A 79 8.93 12.67 -18.23
CA GLN A 79 10.34 12.87 -18.62
C GLN A 79 10.64 14.30 -19.10
N ASN A 80 9.63 15.12 -19.33
CA ASN A 80 9.74 16.40 -20.05
C ASN A 80 10.33 17.56 -19.22
N GLY A 81 11.03 17.26 -18.12
CA GLY A 81 11.73 18.24 -17.30
C GLY A 81 10.78 19.18 -16.57
N LYS A 82 10.41 20.30 -17.21
CA LYS A 82 9.58 21.35 -16.61
C LYS A 82 8.13 20.90 -16.50
N LEU A 83 7.53 21.09 -15.33
CA LEU A 83 6.10 20.86 -15.11
C LEU A 83 5.26 21.97 -15.77
N PRO A 84 4.04 21.65 -16.26
CA PRO A 84 3.05 22.67 -16.62
C PRO A 84 2.74 23.63 -15.47
N ASP A 85 2.34 24.86 -15.78
CA ASP A 85 2.00 25.85 -14.75
C ASP A 85 0.76 25.49 -13.92
N ASP A 86 -0.15 24.70 -14.50
CA ASP A 86 -1.37 24.23 -13.87
C ASP A 86 -1.19 22.89 -13.13
N ALA A 87 0.02 22.34 -13.11
CA ALA A 87 0.34 21.05 -12.52
C ALA A 87 0.00 20.99 -11.03
N VAL A 88 -0.75 19.96 -10.64
CA VAL A 88 -0.92 19.56 -9.24
C VAL A 88 0.08 18.47 -8.94
N VAL A 89 0.96 18.69 -7.95
CA VAL A 89 1.93 17.68 -7.53
C VAL A 89 1.48 17.03 -6.23
N VAL A 90 1.44 15.69 -6.23
CA VAL A 90 1.18 14.87 -5.03
C VAL A 90 2.52 14.36 -4.51
N TYR A 91 2.81 14.64 -3.24
CA TYR A 91 3.97 14.09 -2.53
C TYR A 91 3.53 13.19 -1.38
N PRO A 92 4.20 12.06 -1.13
CA PRO A 92 4.04 11.32 0.11
C PRO A 92 4.66 12.08 1.29
N GLU A 93 4.24 11.78 2.51
CA GLU A 93 4.67 12.45 3.75
C GLU A 93 6.17 12.39 4.03
N VAL A 94 6.85 11.37 3.48
CA VAL A 94 8.31 11.21 3.59
C VAL A 94 9.09 12.24 2.77
N THR A 95 8.42 12.97 1.87
CA THR A 95 9.06 14.00 1.03
C THR A 95 9.07 15.34 1.75
N ASN A 96 10.26 15.88 1.98
CA ASN A 96 10.43 17.23 2.52
C ASN A 96 10.19 18.29 1.43
N GLY A 97 9.48 19.36 1.82
CA GLY A 97 9.25 20.56 1.04
C GLY A 97 8.54 20.29 -0.30
N ASN A 98 8.91 21.08 -1.29
CA ASN A 98 8.37 21.02 -2.66
C ASN A 98 9.51 20.87 -3.68
N PRO A 99 10.09 19.67 -3.82
CA PRO A 99 11.26 19.42 -4.69
C PRO A 99 11.06 19.85 -6.14
N LEU A 100 9.85 19.69 -6.67
CA LEU A 100 9.50 20.06 -8.05
C LEU A 100 9.09 21.54 -8.20
N ARG A 101 9.09 22.31 -7.10
CA ARG A 101 8.74 23.74 -7.07
C ARG A 101 7.40 24.04 -7.75
N ALA A 102 6.42 23.15 -7.59
CA ALA A 102 5.11 23.31 -8.17
C ALA A 102 4.27 24.35 -7.42
N LYS A 103 3.35 25.03 -8.13
CA LYS A 103 2.47 26.02 -7.52
C LYS A 103 1.35 25.39 -6.68
N ARG A 104 0.94 24.17 -7.04
CA ARG A 104 -0.18 23.44 -6.42
C ARG A 104 0.34 22.14 -5.85
N VAL A 105 0.30 22.03 -4.53
CA VAL A 105 0.90 20.90 -3.81
C VAL A 105 -0.16 20.20 -2.97
N VAL A 106 -0.31 18.90 -3.24
CA VAL A 106 -1.06 17.97 -2.42
C VAL A 106 -0.06 17.12 -1.63
N ARG A 107 -0.27 16.97 -0.32
CA ARG A 107 0.50 16.03 0.49
C ARG A 107 -0.38 14.88 0.95
N TRP A 108 0.08 13.68 0.68
CA TRP A 108 -0.63 12.46 1.06
C TRP A 108 0.11 11.77 2.18
N PHE A 109 -0.56 11.64 3.32
CA PHE A 109 -0.02 11.03 4.53
C PHE A 109 -0.36 9.56 4.57
N LEU A 110 0.64 8.72 4.30
CA LEU A 110 0.54 7.27 4.45
C LEU A 110 0.83 6.82 5.90
N HIS A 111 1.39 7.73 6.71
CA HIS A 111 1.62 7.56 8.13
C HIS A 111 1.61 8.93 8.84
N GLN A 112 1.66 8.93 10.18
CA GLN A 112 1.85 10.12 11.00
C GLN A 112 3.10 10.92 10.54
N PRO A 113 3.00 12.26 10.43
CA PRO A 113 4.12 13.14 10.13
C PRO A 113 5.40 12.81 10.91
N GLY A 114 6.53 12.72 10.20
CA GLY A 114 7.84 12.49 10.79
C GLY A 114 8.10 11.07 11.31
N TYR A 115 7.15 10.14 11.23
CA TYR A 115 7.32 8.79 11.79
C TYR A 115 8.50 8.02 11.17
N HIS A 116 8.69 8.11 9.85
CA HIS A 116 9.80 7.41 9.17
C HIS A 116 11.10 8.21 9.11
N THR A 117 11.03 9.54 9.05
CA THR A 117 12.19 10.41 8.77
C THR A 117 12.70 11.15 10.00
N GLY A 118 11.90 11.24 11.07
CA GLY A 118 12.12 12.12 12.21
C GLY A 118 12.04 13.61 11.88
N VAL A 119 11.63 14.00 10.67
CA VAL A 119 11.58 15.40 10.22
C VAL A 119 10.24 15.73 9.59
N ILE A 120 9.75 16.89 9.96
CA ILE A 120 8.52 17.49 9.47
C ILE A 120 8.90 18.81 8.80
N ASP A 121 8.96 18.80 7.47
CA ASP A 121 9.25 19.97 6.65
C ASP A 121 8.26 20.01 5.48
N TYR A 122 7.07 20.55 5.74
CA TYR A 122 6.02 20.69 4.73
C TYR A 122 5.80 22.16 4.38
N GLY A 123 5.43 22.39 3.12
CA GLY A 123 5.18 23.72 2.59
C GLY A 123 4.00 24.42 3.26
N LYS A 124 3.74 25.64 2.79
CA LYS A 124 2.51 26.39 3.06
C LYS A 124 1.61 26.30 1.82
N GLY A 125 0.31 26.51 1.96
CA GLY A 125 -0.64 26.46 0.84
C GLY A 125 -0.85 25.07 0.28
N GLU A 126 -0.58 24.03 1.07
CA GLU A 126 -0.76 22.65 0.64
C GLU A 126 -2.17 22.15 1.03
N LEU A 127 -2.73 21.29 0.17
CA LEU A 127 -3.90 20.47 0.51
C LEU A 127 -3.42 19.10 1.00
N TRP A 128 -3.93 18.66 2.14
CA TRP A 128 -3.47 17.43 2.78
C TRP A 128 -4.57 16.37 2.80
N PHE A 129 -4.19 15.13 2.50
CA PHE A 129 -5.07 13.96 2.65
C PHE A 129 -4.41 12.94 3.57
N LYS A 130 -5.19 12.36 4.48
CA LYS A 130 -4.77 11.18 5.25
C LYS A 130 -5.12 9.92 4.46
N PHE A 131 -4.29 8.90 4.54
CA PHE A 131 -4.59 7.59 3.96
C PHE A 131 -5.80 6.93 4.64
N ASN A 132 -5.91 7.08 5.96
CA ASN A 132 -7.03 6.56 6.74
C ASN A 132 -7.17 7.31 8.08
N SER A 133 -8.19 6.95 8.85
CA SER A 133 -8.50 7.48 10.18
C SER A 133 -7.49 7.11 11.27
N ALA A 134 -6.58 6.16 11.04
CA ALA A 134 -5.56 5.80 12.02
C ALA A 134 -4.43 6.85 12.12
N ILE A 135 -4.41 7.81 11.20
CA ILE A 135 -3.52 8.97 11.25
C ILE A 135 -4.26 10.09 11.99
N ASP A 136 -3.65 10.59 13.07
CA ASP A 136 -4.24 11.64 13.89
C ASP A 136 -4.34 12.95 13.11
N ASP A 137 -5.29 13.80 13.48
CA ASP A 137 -5.41 15.14 12.89
C ASP A 137 -4.24 16.04 13.31
N PHE A 138 -3.80 16.88 12.39
CA PHE A 138 -2.79 17.90 12.63
C PHE A 138 -3.03 19.09 11.71
N SER A 139 -2.48 20.24 12.09
CA SER A 139 -2.66 21.48 11.35
C SER A 139 -1.35 22.25 11.24
N ARG A 140 -1.30 23.12 10.23
CA ARG A 140 -0.24 24.11 10.02
C ARG A 140 -0.85 25.33 9.38
N ALA A 141 -0.32 26.50 9.73
CA ALA A 141 -0.74 27.75 9.13
C ALA A 141 -0.69 27.66 7.60
N ASP A 142 -1.71 28.23 6.96
CA ASP A 142 -1.85 28.36 5.51
C ASP A 142 -2.01 27.02 4.75
N SER A 143 -2.22 25.88 5.41
CA SER A 143 -2.50 24.58 4.76
C SER A 143 -3.84 24.02 5.23
N VAL A 144 -4.48 23.19 4.40
CA VAL A 144 -5.80 22.62 4.71
C VAL A 144 -5.70 21.10 4.78
N LEU A 145 -6.14 20.54 5.90
CA LEU A 145 -6.36 19.10 6.03
C LEU A 145 -7.77 18.76 5.55
N SER A 146 -7.87 17.91 4.53
CA SER A 146 -9.15 17.40 4.04
C SER A 146 -9.86 16.63 5.16
N THR A 147 -11.19 16.78 5.20
CA THR A 147 -12.06 15.96 6.05
C THR A 147 -12.29 14.57 5.47
N HIS A 148 -11.86 14.33 4.22
CA HIS A 148 -11.97 13.06 3.52
C HIS A 148 -10.64 12.30 3.53
N GLU A 149 -10.73 10.97 3.60
CA GLU A 149 -9.57 10.09 3.51
C GLU A 149 -9.29 9.75 2.05
N LEU A 150 -8.02 9.79 1.65
CA LEU A 150 -7.56 9.23 0.38
C LEU A 150 -7.04 7.80 0.63
N LYS A 151 -7.96 6.89 0.95
CA LYS A 151 -7.62 5.46 1.10
C LYS A 151 -7.60 4.80 -0.27
N VAL A 152 -6.41 4.42 -0.72
CA VAL A 152 -6.20 3.70 -1.99
C VAL A 152 -5.51 2.39 -1.68
N ILE A 153 -6.21 1.28 -1.86
CA ILE A 153 -5.64 -0.06 -1.68
C ILE A 153 -5.58 -0.81 -3.01
N TYR A 154 -4.68 -1.79 -3.06
CA TYR A 154 -4.67 -2.76 -4.14
C TYR A 154 -4.26 -4.13 -3.61
N TYR A 155 -5.02 -5.12 -4.05
CA TYR A 155 -4.79 -6.53 -3.81
C TYR A 155 -4.56 -7.16 -5.18
N PRO A 156 -3.42 -7.83 -5.44
CA PRO A 156 -3.09 -8.38 -6.75
C PRO A 156 -3.87 -9.67 -7.01
N LEU A 157 -5.16 -9.49 -7.32
CA LEU A 157 -6.07 -10.58 -7.64
C LEU A 157 -5.58 -11.37 -8.85
N ASP A 158 -4.82 -10.79 -9.77
CA ASP A 158 -4.22 -11.48 -10.91
C ASP A 158 -3.14 -12.51 -10.51
N ILE A 159 -2.53 -12.34 -9.34
CA ILE A 159 -1.48 -13.22 -8.81
C ILE A 159 -2.07 -14.26 -7.86
N TYR A 160 -2.97 -13.83 -6.97
CA TYR A 160 -3.58 -14.68 -5.96
C TYR A 160 -4.99 -15.10 -6.39
N GLN A 161 -5.08 -16.24 -7.06
CA GLN A 161 -6.35 -16.88 -7.42
C GLN A 161 -6.27 -18.38 -7.11
N PRO A 162 -7.42 -19.03 -6.86
CA PRO A 162 -7.47 -20.47 -6.82
C PRO A 162 -7.19 -21.02 -8.23
N VAL A 163 -6.49 -22.15 -8.30
CA VAL A 163 -6.33 -22.92 -9.54
C VAL A 163 -7.35 -24.05 -9.51
N GLU A 164 -7.95 -24.39 -10.66
CA GLU A 164 -8.80 -25.58 -10.75
C GLU A 164 -8.03 -26.83 -10.30
N GLY A 165 -8.65 -27.68 -9.47
CA GLY A 165 -7.99 -28.87 -8.92
C GLY A 165 -6.92 -28.58 -7.85
N ALA A 166 -6.89 -27.38 -7.25
CA ALA A 166 -5.87 -26.99 -6.27
C ALA A 166 -5.69 -27.98 -5.10
N ASP A 167 -6.74 -28.71 -4.69
CA ASP A 167 -6.65 -29.67 -3.59
C ASP A 167 -5.70 -30.85 -3.90
N ASP A 168 -5.62 -31.28 -5.15
CA ASP A 168 -4.67 -32.31 -5.60
C ASP A 168 -3.22 -31.82 -5.58
N HIS A 169 -3.03 -30.49 -5.54
CA HIS A 169 -1.71 -29.83 -5.56
C HIS A 169 -1.25 -29.35 -4.17
N ARG A 170 -2.02 -29.61 -3.10
CA ARG A 170 -1.68 -29.25 -1.71
C ARG A 170 -0.58 -30.16 -1.14
N THR A 171 0.65 -29.95 -1.63
CA THR A 171 1.86 -30.72 -1.29
C THR A 171 2.57 -30.25 -0.02
N LEU A 172 2.22 -29.08 0.51
CA LEU A 172 2.81 -28.51 1.72
C LEU A 172 1.77 -28.48 2.83
N GLU A 173 2.13 -28.97 4.01
CA GLU A 173 1.22 -28.93 5.16
C GLU A 173 1.05 -27.49 5.67
N CYS A 174 2.17 -26.78 5.86
CA CYS A 174 2.16 -25.45 6.45
C CYS A 174 3.23 -24.52 5.86
N CYS A 175 2.90 -23.25 5.72
CA CYS A 175 3.84 -22.15 5.54
C CYS A 175 3.58 -21.07 6.60
N HIS A 176 4.58 -20.23 6.88
CA HIS A 176 4.46 -19.20 7.91
C HIS A 176 5.19 -17.90 7.55
N MET A 177 4.74 -16.81 8.16
CA MET A 177 5.33 -15.47 8.00
C MET A 177 5.45 -14.76 9.34
N VAL A 178 6.66 -14.34 9.71
CA VAL A 178 6.94 -13.67 10.99
C VAL A 178 6.75 -12.16 10.90
N ARG A 179 7.41 -11.51 9.94
CA ARG A 179 7.47 -10.03 9.78
C ARG A 179 7.55 -9.25 11.10
N LYS A 180 6.44 -8.62 11.50
CA LYS A 180 6.34 -7.71 12.66
C LYS A 180 6.04 -8.44 13.97
N GLY A 181 5.69 -9.73 13.92
CA GLY A 181 5.30 -10.52 15.08
C GLY A 181 6.46 -11.25 15.75
N THR A 182 7.66 -10.67 15.78
CA THR A 182 8.87 -11.30 16.35
C THR A 182 8.77 -11.54 17.86
N ASP A 183 7.83 -10.88 18.52
CA ASP A 183 7.54 -11.00 19.95
C ASP A 183 6.60 -12.17 20.28
N LYS A 184 5.98 -12.79 19.27
CA LYS A 184 5.00 -13.87 19.45
C LYS A 184 5.69 -15.24 19.60
N PRO A 185 5.11 -16.15 20.39
CA PRO A 185 5.63 -17.51 20.52
C PRO A 185 5.52 -18.26 19.18
N ALA A 186 6.55 -19.01 18.81
CA ALA A 186 6.51 -19.86 17.62
C ALA A 186 5.54 -21.03 17.82
N VAL A 187 4.47 -21.03 17.02
CA VAL A 187 3.38 -22.03 17.05
C VAL A 187 3.27 -22.83 15.75
N HIS A 188 4.12 -22.52 14.77
CA HIS A 188 4.18 -23.23 13.49
C HIS A 188 4.90 -24.58 13.65
N PRO A 189 4.54 -25.61 12.85
CA PRO A 189 5.23 -26.90 12.90
C PRO A 189 6.66 -26.77 12.33
N ALA A 190 7.58 -27.61 12.82
CA ALA A 190 9.00 -27.56 12.46
C ALA A 190 9.27 -27.71 10.94
N GLY A 191 8.39 -28.37 10.19
CA GLY A 191 8.48 -28.53 8.75
C GLY A 191 7.83 -27.41 7.93
N SER A 192 7.37 -26.33 8.55
CA SER A 192 6.70 -25.26 7.83
C SER A 192 7.67 -24.39 7.01
N VAL A 193 7.23 -23.98 5.83
CA VAL A 193 8.02 -23.14 4.93
C VAL A 193 7.90 -21.67 5.34
N ALA A 194 9.02 -21.03 5.67
CA ALA A 194 9.07 -19.58 5.90
C ALA A 194 8.91 -18.83 4.57
N VAL A 195 7.98 -17.86 4.51
CA VAL A 195 7.68 -17.09 3.28
C VAL A 195 8.10 -15.62 3.35
N ASP A 196 8.75 -15.20 4.44
CA ASP A 196 9.28 -13.84 4.57
C ASP A 196 10.30 -13.53 3.44
N GLY A 197 10.11 -12.38 2.78
CA GLY A 197 11.01 -11.90 1.72
C GLY A 197 10.76 -12.47 0.33
N LEU A 198 9.86 -13.44 0.17
CA LEU A 198 9.46 -13.94 -1.15
C LEU A 198 8.76 -12.85 -1.97
N SER A 199 8.92 -12.90 -3.29
CA SER A 199 8.12 -12.12 -4.21
C SER A 199 6.65 -12.56 -4.19
N HIS A 200 5.76 -11.72 -4.71
CA HIS A 200 4.34 -12.06 -4.83
C HIS A 200 4.09 -13.34 -5.65
N GLN A 201 4.88 -13.61 -6.69
CA GLN A 201 4.75 -14.82 -7.51
C GLN A 201 5.17 -16.07 -6.75
N GLU A 202 6.34 -16.04 -6.12
CA GLU A 202 6.84 -17.14 -5.29
C GLU A 202 5.90 -17.41 -4.11
N MET A 203 5.37 -16.35 -3.49
CA MET A 203 4.44 -16.51 -2.39
C MET A 203 3.11 -17.12 -2.84
N ALA A 204 2.57 -16.72 -3.99
CA ALA A 204 1.36 -17.33 -4.55
C ALA A 204 1.59 -18.82 -4.90
N GLU A 205 2.78 -19.19 -5.37
CA GLU A 205 3.15 -20.60 -5.58
C GLU A 205 3.14 -21.40 -4.27
N VAL A 206 3.73 -20.84 -3.21
CA VAL A 206 3.71 -21.49 -1.88
C VAL A 206 2.28 -21.58 -1.36
N PHE A 207 1.49 -20.51 -1.43
CA PHE A 207 0.11 -20.52 -0.95
C PHE A 207 -0.78 -21.49 -1.72
N ARG A 208 -0.56 -21.72 -3.02
CA ARG A 208 -1.30 -22.75 -3.78
C ARG A 208 -0.96 -24.17 -3.34
N ARG A 209 0.26 -24.41 -2.86
CA ARG A 209 0.74 -25.72 -2.40
C ARG A 209 0.47 -25.97 -0.92
N ALA A 210 0.39 -24.93 -0.11
CA ALA A 210 0.20 -25.02 1.34
C ALA A 210 -1.26 -25.27 1.70
N ARG A 211 -1.52 -26.20 2.63
CA ARG A 211 -2.84 -26.36 3.25
C ARG A 211 -3.14 -25.20 4.20
N ARG A 212 -2.14 -24.80 4.99
CA ARG A 212 -2.27 -23.79 6.03
C ARG A 212 -1.17 -22.73 5.96
N PHE A 213 -1.54 -21.49 6.19
CA PHE A 213 -0.68 -20.35 6.38
C PHE A 213 -0.84 -19.81 7.80
N ILE A 214 0.29 -19.65 8.51
CA ILE A 214 0.33 -19.07 9.85
C ILE A 214 1.04 -17.72 9.79
N SER A 215 0.30 -16.64 10.04
CA SER A 215 0.85 -15.28 10.12
C SER A 215 1.07 -14.85 11.57
N TYR A 216 2.27 -14.39 11.88
CA TYR A 216 2.57 -13.70 13.13
C TYR A 216 2.38 -12.18 13.01
N ASP A 217 2.29 -11.62 11.80
CA ASP A 217 1.91 -10.22 11.58
C ASP A 217 0.38 -10.10 11.72
N ASP A 218 -0.07 -9.31 12.71
CA ASP A 218 -1.50 -9.05 12.92
C ASP A 218 -2.13 -8.34 11.72
N TYR A 219 -1.39 -7.43 11.08
CA TYR A 219 -1.93 -6.52 10.07
C TYR A 219 -1.21 -6.74 8.75
N THR A 220 -1.62 -7.77 8.04
CA THR A 220 -1.02 -8.19 6.79
C THR A 220 -2.05 -8.58 5.73
N ALA A 221 -1.88 -8.05 4.51
CA ALA A 221 -2.68 -8.46 3.35
C ALA A 221 -2.38 -9.91 2.93
N TYR A 222 -1.24 -10.47 3.33
CA TYR A 222 -0.85 -11.84 2.96
C TYR A 222 -1.78 -12.91 3.55
N SER A 223 -2.44 -12.63 4.68
CA SER A 223 -3.49 -13.49 5.21
C SER A 223 -4.69 -13.60 4.25
N ILE A 224 -5.09 -12.48 3.65
CA ILE A 224 -6.14 -12.44 2.63
C ILE A 224 -5.67 -13.16 1.35
N PHE A 225 -4.42 -12.95 0.94
CA PHE A 225 -3.84 -13.59 -0.24
C PHE A 225 -3.79 -15.12 -0.12
N ALA A 226 -3.46 -15.64 1.06
CA ALA A 226 -3.52 -17.07 1.35
C ALA A 226 -4.93 -17.61 1.08
N VAL A 227 -5.97 -16.95 1.60
CA VAL A 227 -7.38 -17.36 1.39
C VAL A 227 -7.77 -17.34 -0.08
N LEU A 228 -7.38 -16.28 -0.81
CA LEU A 228 -7.64 -16.18 -2.26
C LEU A 228 -6.98 -17.33 -3.03
N SER A 229 -5.78 -17.76 -2.64
CA SER A 229 -5.12 -18.94 -3.20
C SER A 229 -5.67 -20.27 -2.68
N GLY A 230 -6.74 -20.25 -1.88
CA GLY A 230 -7.38 -21.43 -1.27
C GLY A 230 -6.63 -22.05 -0.09
N CYS A 231 -5.61 -21.36 0.44
CA CYS A 231 -4.89 -21.76 1.64
C CYS A 231 -5.66 -21.29 2.88
N GLU A 232 -5.76 -22.13 3.91
CA GLU A 232 -6.31 -21.71 5.20
C GLU A 232 -5.39 -20.65 5.84
N SER A 233 -5.94 -19.52 6.27
CA SER A 233 -5.15 -18.45 6.89
C SER A 233 -5.47 -18.31 8.38
N ILE A 234 -4.45 -18.51 9.20
CA ILE A 234 -4.50 -18.33 10.66
C ILE A 234 -3.60 -17.16 11.04
N VAL A 235 -4.14 -16.19 11.76
CA VAL A 235 -3.37 -15.10 12.37
C VAL A 235 -3.16 -15.42 13.84
N VAL A 236 -1.90 -15.43 14.28
CA VAL A 236 -1.54 -15.69 15.68
C VAL A 236 -1.92 -14.47 16.51
N PRO A 237 -2.81 -14.59 17.53
CA PRO A 237 -3.26 -13.45 18.32
C PRO A 237 -2.12 -12.73 19.05
N GLY A 238 -2.20 -11.40 19.09
CA GLY A 238 -1.37 -10.59 19.96
C GLY A 238 -1.73 -10.78 21.44
N LYS A 239 -0.76 -10.62 22.35
CA LYS A 239 -0.99 -10.78 23.78
C LYS A 239 -2.06 -9.80 24.28
N GLY A 240 -3.15 -10.32 24.85
CA GLY A 240 -4.23 -9.52 25.43
C GLY A 240 -5.11 -8.78 24.40
N ARG A 241 -4.98 -9.07 23.11
CA ARG A 241 -5.79 -8.44 22.06
C ARG A 241 -6.97 -9.33 21.68
N SER A 242 -8.19 -8.84 21.85
CA SER A 242 -9.39 -9.55 21.41
C SER A 242 -9.58 -9.48 19.90
N ILE A 243 -10.45 -10.34 19.35
CA ILE A 243 -10.77 -10.33 17.92
C ILE A 243 -11.44 -9.02 17.47
N THR A 244 -12.23 -8.39 18.35
CA THR A 244 -12.89 -7.10 18.09
C THR A 244 -11.93 -5.92 18.17
N ASP A 245 -10.88 -6.02 19.00
CA ASP A 245 -9.80 -5.03 19.03
C ASP A 245 -8.88 -5.16 17.81
N TRP A 246 -8.71 -6.39 17.30
CA TRP A 246 -7.89 -6.64 16.12
C TRP A 246 -8.54 -6.07 14.86
N TYR A 247 -9.75 -6.51 14.55
CA TYR A 247 -10.57 -5.98 13.47
C TYR A 247 -12.02 -5.85 13.96
N PRO A 248 -12.51 -4.61 14.19
CA PRO A 248 -13.86 -4.40 14.71
C PRO A 248 -14.93 -4.72 13.66
N GLN A 249 -14.64 -4.49 12.38
CA GLN A 249 -15.55 -4.80 11.28
C GLN A 249 -15.41 -6.27 10.88
N GLU A 250 -16.51 -7.01 10.86
CA GLU A 250 -16.47 -8.44 10.57
C GLU A 250 -16.01 -8.75 9.14
N SER A 251 -16.36 -7.86 8.21
CA SER A 251 -15.99 -8.00 6.79
C SER A 251 -14.49 -8.05 6.57
N ASP A 252 -13.72 -7.38 7.42
CA ASP A 252 -12.26 -7.33 7.33
C ASP A 252 -11.62 -8.66 7.79
N ARG A 253 -12.42 -9.55 8.39
CA ARG A 253 -12.01 -10.84 8.95
C ARG A 253 -12.51 -12.03 8.13
N TYR A 254 -13.20 -11.81 7.02
CA TYR A 254 -13.70 -12.91 6.19
C TYR A 254 -12.55 -13.82 5.75
N GLY A 255 -12.74 -15.13 5.89
CA GLY A 255 -11.74 -16.14 5.55
C GLY A 255 -10.56 -16.24 6.53
N LEU A 256 -10.51 -15.41 7.57
CA LEU A 256 -9.39 -15.38 8.52
C LEU A 256 -9.77 -16.04 9.85
N ALA A 257 -8.92 -16.93 10.33
CA ALA A 257 -9.02 -17.44 11.70
C ALA A 257 -8.11 -16.62 12.62
N TYR A 258 -8.66 -16.11 13.73
CA TYR A 258 -7.87 -15.44 14.77
C TYR A 258 -7.50 -16.43 15.88
N GLY A 259 -6.33 -17.04 15.76
CA GLY A 259 -5.90 -18.16 16.59
C GLY A 259 -6.37 -19.53 16.09
N PHE A 260 -6.14 -20.55 16.91
CA PHE A 260 -6.28 -21.96 16.54
C PHE A 260 -7.55 -22.62 17.10
N GLU A 261 -8.42 -21.83 17.74
CA GLU A 261 -9.67 -22.35 18.30
C GLU A 261 -10.59 -22.89 17.19
N PRO A 262 -11.26 -24.04 17.39
CA PRO A 262 -12.10 -24.66 16.35
C PRO A 262 -13.14 -23.71 15.77
N GLN A 263 -13.77 -22.89 16.61
CA GLN A 263 -14.77 -21.90 16.19
C GLN A 263 -14.20 -20.88 15.18
N GLN A 264 -12.93 -20.51 15.32
CA GLN A 264 -12.27 -19.56 14.42
C GLN A 264 -11.94 -20.20 13.07
N LEU A 265 -11.54 -21.47 13.08
CA LEU A 265 -11.29 -22.24 11.85
C LEU A 265 -12.59 -22.47 11.07
N GLU A 266 -13.68 -22.82 11.77
CA GLU A 266 -15.01 -22.96 11.19
C GLU A 266 -15.51 -21.65 10.59
N TRP A 267 -15.35 -20.52 11.29
CA TRP A 267 -15.68 -19.19 10.77
C TRP A 267 -14.90 -18.86 9.50
N ALA A 268 -13.59 -19.05 9.51
CA ALA A 268 -12.74 -18.81 8.35
C ALA A 268 -13.19 -19.64 7.14
N ALA A 269 -13.43 -20.93 7.34
CA ALA A 269 -13.92 -21.83 6.30
C ALA A 269 -15.30 -21.40 5.76
N ALA A 270 -16.24 -21.05 6.64
CA ALA A 270 -17.59 -20.64 6.26
C ALA A 270 -17.62 -19.29 5.53
N THR A 271 -16.67 -18.39 5.79
CA THR A 271 -16.66 -17.03 5.24
C THR A 271 -15.66 -16.82 4.10
N ARG A 272 -14.82 -17.80 3.76
CA ARG A 272 -13.82 -17.70 2.68
C ARG A 272 -14.37 -17.20 1.34
N HIS A 273 -15.58 -17.60 0.99
CA HIS A 273 -16.22 -17.26 -0.29
C HIS A 273 -16.55 -15.77 -0.39
N LYS A 274 -16.64 -15.06 0.74
CA LYS A 274 -16.93 -13.62 0.81
C LYS A 274 -15.71 -12.74 0.55
N VAL A 275 -14.49 -13.30 0.60
CA VAL A 275 -13.24 -12.53 0.52
C VAL A 275 -13.10 -11.83 -0.84
N SER A 276 -13.37 -12.52 -1.94
CA SER A 276 -13.26 -11.95 -3.28
C SER A 276 -14.20 -10.76 -3.48
N GLU A 277 -15.45 -10.89 -3.05
CA GLU A 277 -16.44 -9.81 -3.14
C GLU A 277 -16.05 -8.62 -2.27
N HIS A 278 -15.60 -8.87 -1.04
CA HIS A 278 -15.12 -7.81 -0.13
C HIS A 278 -13.95 -7.02 -0.75
N ILE A 279 -12.99 -7.70 -1.36
CA ILE A 279 -11.85 -7.06 -2.03
C ILE A 279 -12.29 -6.18 -3.20
N LEU A 280 -13.20 -6.70 -4.05
CA LEU A 280 -13.73 -5.93 -5.18
C LEU A 280 -14.46 -4.67 -4.67
N ALA A 281 -15.22 -4.79 -3.59
CA ALA A 281 -15.86 -3.64 -2.94
C ALA A 281 -14.83 -2.62 -2.42
N GLU A 282 -13.73 -3.05 -1.81
CA GLU A 282 -12.67 -2.13 -1.37
C GLU A 282 -11.89 -1.48 -2.53
N HIS A 283 -11.71 -2.18 -3.66
CA HIS A 283 -11.13 -1.59 -4.87
C HIS A 283 -12.06 -0.51 -5.44
N GLU A 284 -13.37 -0.74 -5.45
CA GLU A 284 -14.34 0.26 -5.87
C GLU A 284 -14.40 1.45 -4.92
N LYS A 285 -14.36 1.22 -3.59
CA LYS A 285 -14.23 2.32 -2.61
C LYS A 285 -12.96 3.14 -2.85
N SER A 286 -11.83 2.49 -3.17
CA SER A 286 -10.60 3.21 -3.53
C SER A 286 -10.81 4.12 -4.74
N ARG A 287 -11.56 3.67 -5.76
CA ARG A 287 -11.91 4.49 -6.92
C ARG A 287 -12.78 5.69 -6.54
N GLN A 288 -13.77 5.50 -5.67
CA GLN A 288 -14.65 6.59 -5.18
C GLN A 288 -13.87 7.63 -4.36
N ASN A 289 -12.96 7.19 -3.49
CA ASN A 289 -12.10 8.09 -2.72
C ASN A 289 -11.23 8.95 -3.63
N VAL A 290 -10.72 8.38 -4.73
CA VAL A 290 -9.93 9.15 -5.73
C VAL A 290 -10.82 10.18 -6.44
N ILE A 291 -12.05 9.84 -6.81
CA ILE A 291 -12.98 10.81 -7.42
C ILE A 291 -13.21 11.99 -6.48
N GLN A 292 -13.56 11.70 -5.22
CA GLN A 292 -13.82 12.72 -4.20
C GLN A 292 -12.59 13.61 -3.98
N ALA A 293 -11.39 13.02 -3.85
CA ALA A 293 -10.15 13.78 -3.69
C ALA A 293 -9.85 14.66 -4.90
N ILE A 294 -10.09 14.18 -6.12
CA ILE A 294 -9.88 14.95 -7.36
C ILE A 294 -10.81 16.17 -7.43
N ASP A 295 -12.06 16.03 -7.01
CA ASP A 295 -13.01 17.13 -6.98
C ASP A 295 -12.66 18.16 -5.89
N GLU A 296 -12.22 17.71 -4.72
CA GLU A 296 -11.71 18.59 -3.67
C GLU A 296 -10.45 19.35 -4.10
N ILE A 297 -9.49 18.66 -4.75
CA ILE A 297 -8.28 19.28 -5.31
C ILE A 297 -8.64 20.39 -6.31
N ARG A 298 -9.62 20.13 -7.20
CA ARG A 298 -10.10 21.13 -8.16
C ARG A 298 -10.69 22.34 -7.45
N HIS A 299 -11.52 22.10 -6.43
CA HIS A 299 -12.13 23.19 -5.68
C HIS A 299 -11.07 24.03 -4.96
N TYR A 300 -10.14 23.39 -4.26
CA TYR A 300 -9.11 24.07 -3.47
C TYR A 300 -8.19 24.97 -4.33
N PHE A 301 -7.74 24.51 -5.50
CA PHE A 301 -6.78 25.27 -6.34
C PHE A 301 -7.41 26.16 -7.42
N ASN A 302 -8.75 26.19 -7.51
CA ASN A 302 -9.50 27.11 -8.37
C ASN A 302 -10.09 28.31 -7.59
N GLN A 303 -9.92 28.34 -6.26
CA GLN A 303 -10.14 29.53 -5.42
C GLN A 303 -8.96 30.51 -5.58
#